data_AF-A0A959EM28-F1
#
_entry.id   AF-A0A959EM28-F1
#
_cell.length_a   1.000
_cell.length_b   1.000
_cell.length_c   1.000
_cell.angle_alpha   90.00
_cell.angle_beta   90.00
_cell.angle_gamma   90.00
#
_symmetry.space_group_name_H-M   'P 1'
#
loop_
_entity.id
_entity.type
_entity.pdbx_description
1 polymer ?
#
loop_
_entity_poly.entity_id
_entity_poly.type
_entity_poly.pdbx_seq_one_letter_code
_entity_poly.pdbx_strand_id
1 'polypeptide(L)'
;MAEEDRLIDAFGELIYAVAIADGIVQEEEVTALKTILMGHPWAREIQWSFDYERSKGHSLQESYAKALETFKEHGPAPEYQYLLEILERVSKASHGIHPNEAGVIRNFQRELREKFLRDLEDHELYSNDSGFGNS
;
A
#
# COMPACT_ATOMS: atom_id res chain seq x y z
N MET A 1 9.27 -8.03 -14.85
CA MET A 1 8.58 -6.79 -14.44
C MET A 1 9.61 -5.95 -13.71
N ALA A 2 9.63 -4.65 -13.95
CA ALA A 2 10.50 -3.75 -13.20
C ALA A 2 10.08 -3.74 -11.72
N GLU A 3 10.97 -3.29 -10.85
CA GLU A 3 10.66 -3.15 -9.42
C GLU A 3 9.55 -2.12 -9.19
N GLU A 4 9.58 -1.02 -9.95
CA GLU A 4 8.54 0.03 -9.96
C GLU A 4 7.18 -0.54 -10.36
N ASP A 5 7.10 -1.40 -11.38
CA ASP A 5 5.84 -2.03 -11.81
C ASP A 5 5.21 -2.83 -10.66
N ARG A 6 6.01 -3.60 -9.91
CA ARG A 6 5.54 -4.38 -8.77
C ARG A 6 5.03 -3.50 -7.63
N LEU A 7 5.70 -2.38 -7.39
CA LEU A 7 5.26 -1.39 -6.40
C LEU A 7 3.89 -0.82 -6.77
N ILE A 8 3.72 -0.44 -8.03
CA ILE A 8 2.47 0.13 -8.54
C ILE A 8 1.34 -0.90 -8.53
N ASP A 9 1.63 -2.17 -8.86
CA ASP A 9 0.65 -3.25 -8.73
C ASP A 9 0.17 -3.38 -7.28
N ALA A 10 1.10 -3.35 -6.31
CA ALA A 10 0.77 -3.40 -4.89
C ALA A 10 -0.06 -2.18 -4.43
N PHE A 11 0.06 -1.02 -5.09
CA PHE A 11 -0.81 0.13 -4.80
C PHE A 11 -2.27 -0.23 -5.08
N GLY A 12 -2.55 -0.80 -6.26
CA GLY A 12 -3.91 -1.21 -6.63
C GLY A 12 -4.49 -2.25 -5.67
N GLU A 13 -3.67 -3.22 -5.25
CA GLU A 13 -4.05 -4.27 -4.29
C GLU A 13 -4.41 -3.69 -2.92
N LEU A 14 -3.60 -2.76 -2.40
CA LEU A 14 -3.89 -2.13 -1.11
C LEU A 14 -5.11 -1.21 -1.19
N ILE A 15 -5.28 -0.45 -2.28
CA ILE A 15 -6.47 0.39 -2.47
C ILE A 15 -7.73 -0.47 -2.47
N TYR A 16 -7.70 -1.64 -3.14
CA TYR A 16 -8.80 -2.59 -3.10
C TYR A 16 -9.04 -3.12 -1.68
N ALA A 17 -7.98 -3.52 -0.96
CA ALA A 17 -8.09 -4.02 0.41
C ALA A 17 -8.71 -2.99 1.37
N VAL A 18 -8.44 -1.69 1.16
CA VAL A 18 -9.10 -0.61 1.90
C VAL A 18 -10.57 -0.50 1.51
N ALA A 19 -10.90 -0.45 0.22
CA ALA A 19 -12.28 -0.28 -0.27
C ALA A 19 -13.21 -1.45 0.12
N ILE A 20 -12.70 -2.68 0.22
CA ILE A 20 -13.49 -3.86 0.60
C ILE A 20 -13.54 -4.07 2.13
N ALA A 21 -12.98 -3.17 2.94
CA ALA A 21 -12.81 -3.38 4.38
C ALA A 21 -14.11 -3.41 5.19
N ASP A 22 -15.18 -2.81 4.69
CA ASP A 22 -16.53 -2.92 5.24
C ASP A 22 -17.32 -4.12 4.67
N GLY A 23 -16.72 -4.86 3.74
CA GLY A 23 -17.28 -6.03 3.07
C GLY A 23 -17.84 -5.76 1.67
N ILE A 24 -17.88 -4.50 1.21
CA ILE A 24 -18.35 -4.16 -0.13
C ILE A 24 -17.62 -2.94 -0.70
N VAL A 25 -17.00 -3.10 -1.87
CA VAL A 25 -16.47 -1.94 -2.62
C VAL A 25 -17.62 -1.09 -3.12
N GLN A 26 -17.62 0.19 -2.77
CA GLN A 26 -18.69 1.12 -3.14
C GLN A 26 -18.39 1.81 -4.48
N GLU A 27 -19.40 2.06 -5.31
CA GLU A 27 -19.19 2.62 -6.65
C GLU A 27 -18.65 4.05 -6.61
N GLU A 28 -18.94 4.80 -5.54
CA GLU A 28 -18.40 6.12 -5.25
C GLU A 28 -16.88 6.07 -5.06
N GLU A 29 -16.37 5.05 -4.37
CA GLU A 29 -14.93 4.83 -4.16
C GLU A 29 -14.22 4.50 -5.48
N VAL A 30 -14.85 3.65 -6.31
CA VAL A 30 -14.34 3.31 -7.65
C VAL A 30 -14.29 4.55 -8.54
N THR A 31 -15.34 5.37 -8.50
CA THR A 31 -15.41 6.62 -9.28
C THR A 31 -14.37 7.63 -8.80
N ALA A 32 -14.18 7.74 -7.48
CA ALA A 32 -13.16 8.59 -6.90
C ALA A 32 -11.76 8.13 -7.30
N LEU A 33 -11.45 6.83 -7.22
CA LEU A 33 -10.17 6.28 -7.66
C LEU A 33 -9.87 6.67 -9.10
N LYS A 34 -10.81 6.44 -10.03
CA LYS A 34 -10.67 6.83 -11.44
C LYS A 34 -10.38 8.32 -11.60
N THR A 35 -11.09 9.16 -10.85
CA THR A 35 -10.94 10.62 -10.89
C THR A 35 -9.59 11.06 -10.34
N ILE A 36 -9.12 10.45 -9.25
CA ILE A 36 -7.82 10.74 -8.63
C ILE A 36 -6.67 10.36 -9.58
N LEU A 37 -6.82 9.23 -10.27
CA LEU A 37 -5.82 8.72 -11.20
C LEU A 37 -5.84 9.41 -12.57
N MET A 38 -6.84 10.25 -12.89
CA MET A 38 -6.91 10.90 -14.20
C MET A 38 -5.63 11.67 -14.55
N GLY A 39 -4.95 11.24 -15.62
CA GLY A 39 -3.72 11.86 -16.11
C GLY A 39 -2.45 11.47 -15.35
N HIS A 40 -2.54 10.58 -14.35
CA HIS A 40 -1.38 10.07 -13.63
C HIS A 40 -0.63 9.00 -14.46
N PRO A 41 0.72 8.98 -14.51
CA PRO A 41 1.47 7.97 -15.23
C PRO A 41 1.14 6.52 -14.82
N TRP A 42 0.89 6.31 -13.53
CA TRP A 42 0.57 4.99 -12.95
C TRP A 42 -0.92 4.64 -12.99
N ALA A 43 -1.75 5.51 -13.56
CA ALA A 43 -3.21 5.37 -13.50
C ALA A 43 -3.70 4.02 -14.02
N ARG A 44 -3.12 3.58 -15.14
CA ARG A 44 -3.55 2.37 -15.85
C ARG A 44 -3.24 1.13 -15.02
N GLU A 45 -2.03 1.05 -14.47
CA GLU A 45 -1.53 -0.07 -13.71
C GLU A 45 -2.26 -0.19 -12.37
N ILE A 46 -2.41 0.92 -11.64
CA ILE A 46 -3.17 0.94 -10.37
C ILE A 46 -4.62 0.51 -10.61
N GLN A 47 -5.27 1.07 -11.63
CA GLN A 47 -6.66 0.72 -11.95
C GLN A 47 -6.79 -0.75 -12.37
N TRP A 48 -5.85 -1.25 -13.16
CA TRP A 48 -5.85 -2.64 -13.60
C TRP A 48 -5.71 -3.61 -12.42
N SER A 49 -4.77 -3.34 -11.52
CA SER A 49 -4.54 -4.16 -10.33
C SER A 49 -5.76 -4.14 -9.40
N PHE A 50 -6.33 -2.96 -9.14
CA PHE A 50 -7.57 -2.83 -8.37
C PHE A 50 -8.73 -3.62 -8.98
N ASP A 51 -8.96 -3.46 -10.29
CA ASP A 51 -10.05 -4.15 -10.99
C ASP A 51 -9.82 -5.67 -11.04
N TYR A 52 -8.57 -6.12 -11.11
CA TYR A 52 -8.22 -7.53 -11.05
C TYR A 52 -8.64 -8.15 -9.73
N GLU A 53 -8.21 -7.58 -8.60
CA GLU A 53 -8.55 -8.05 -7.25
C GLU A 53 -10.08 -8.09 -7.04
N ARG A 54 -10.77 -7.02 -7.46
CA ARG A 54 -12.24 -6.94 -7.43
C ARG A 54 -12.89 -8.03 -8.28
N SER A 55 -12.39 -8.27 -9.49
CA SER A 55 -12.97 -9.27 -10.41
C SER A 55 -12.76 -10.71 -9.92
N LYS A 56 -11.69 -10.96 -9.18
CA LYS A 56 -11.39 -12.25 -8.56
C LYS A 56 -12.13 -12.45 -7.24
N GLY A 57 -12.68 -11.38 -6.66
CA GLY A 57 -13.35 -11.42 -5.37
C GLY A 57 -12.37 -11.81 -4.26
N HIS A 58 -11.12 -11.37 -4.35
CA HIS A 58 -10.14 -11.61 -3.29
C HIS A 58 -10.63 -10.99 -1.99
N SER A 59 -10.34 -11.65 -0.88
CA SER A 59 -10.64 -11.14 0.45
C SER A 59 -9.71 -9.99 0.80
N LEU A 60 -10.14 -9.13 1.74
CA LEU A 60 -9.30 -8.10 2.34
C LEU A 60 -7.95 -8.66 2.78
N GLN A 61 -7.95 -9.83 3.43
CA GLN A 61 -6.75 -10.41 4.01
C GLN A 61 -5.74 -10.83 2.93
N GLU A 62 -6.22 -11.41 1.83
CA GLU A 62 -5.37 -11.85 0.72
C GLU A 62 -4.72 -10.65 0.03
N SER A 63 -5.50 -9.65 -0.38
CA SER A 63 -4.98 -8.47 -1.07
C SER A 63 -4.07 -7.63 -0.16
N TYR A 64 -4.44 -7.47 1.12
CA TYR A 64 -3.61 -6.74 2.09
C TYR A 64 -2.27 -7.43 2.34
N ALA A 65 -2.26 -8.75 2.57
CA ALA A 65 -1.03 -9.48 2.87
C ALA A 65 -0.06 -9.44 1.69
N LYS A 66 -0.56 -9.64 0.46
CA LYS A 66 0.22 -9.60 -0.77
C LYS A 66 0.84 -8.23 -1.03
N ALA A 67 0.04 -7.16 -0.91
CA ALA A 67 0.52 -5.80 -1.08
C ALA A 67 1.58 -5.47 -0.02
N LEU A 68 1.30 -5.81 1.25
CA LEU A 68 2.20 -5.55 2.36
C LEU A 68 3.56 -6.25 2.23
N GLU A 69 3.58 -7.50 1.77
CA GLU A 69 4.82 -8.21 1.48
C GLU A 69 5.65 -7.44 0.44
N THR A 70 5.03 -7.03 -0.66
CA THR A 70 5.69 -6.24 -1.71
C THR A 70 6.28 -4.94 -1.17
N PHE A 71 5.56 -4.22 -0.32
CA PHE A 71 6.06 -2.99 0.30
C PHE A 71 7.21 -3.24 1.29
N LYS A 72 7.16 -4.34 2.04
CA LYS A 72 8.24 -4.73 2.96
C LYS A 72 9.52 -5.12 2.22
N GLU A 73 9.39 -5.75 1.05
CA GLU A 73 10.51 -6.11 0.18
C GLU A 73 11.12 -4.90 -0.52
N HIS A 74 10.29 -3.97 -1.00
CA HIS A 74 10.75 -2.79 -1.71
C HIS A 74 11.48 -1.79 -0.80
N GLY A 75 11.03 -1.66 0.45
CA GLY A 75 11.61 -0.70 1.40
C GLY A 75 11.06 0.72 1.25
N PRO A 76 11.68 1.72 1.90
CA PRO A 76 11.18 3.09 1.89
C PRO A 76 11.20 3.72 0.49
N ALA A 77 10.06 4.28 0.07
CA ALA A 77 9.91 4.89 -1.24
C ALA A 77 9.09 6.20 -1.16
N PRO A 78 9.46 7.26 -1.92
CA PRO A 78 8.73 8.53 -1.92
C PRO A 78 7.28 8.40 -2.42
N GLU A 79 7.00 7.42 -3.27
CA GLU A 79 5.69 7.13 -3.86
C GLU A 79 4.63 6.78 -2.81
N TYR A 80 5.05 6.33 -1.62
CA TYR A 80 4.13 6.06 -0.51
C TYR A 80 3.34 7.27 -0.04
N GLN A 81 3.87 8.49 -0.21
CA GLN A 81 3.09 9.69 0.10
C GLN A 81 1.87 9.79 -0.82
N TYR A 82 2.06 9.57 -2.11
CA TYR A 82 0.96 9.58 -3.08
C TYR A 82 -0.05 8.46 -2.82
N LEU A 83 0.44 7.26 -2.50
CA LEU A 83 -0.44 6.14 -2.10
C LEU A 83 -1.34 6.52 -0.91
N LEU A 84 -0.76 7.07 0.16
CA LEU A 84 -1.53 7.47 1.34
C LEU A 84 -2.60 8.51 1.03
N GLU A 85 -2.29 9.48 0.15
CA GLU A 85 -3.27 10.46 -0.34
C GLU A 85 -4.41 9.79 -1.12
N ILE A 86 -4.11 8.80 -1.96
CA ILE A 86 -5.15 8.03 -2.66
C ILE A 86 -6.05 7.30 -1.67
N LEU A 87 -5.47 6.54 -0.72
CA LEU A 87 -6.23 5.76 0.26
C LEU A 87 -7.19 6.65 1.06
N GLU A 88 -6.73 7.82 1.48
CA GLU A 88 -7.55 8.78 2.22
C GLU A 88 -8.67 9.38 1.35
N ARG A 89 -8.38 9.71 0.09
CA ARG A 89 -9.38 10.31 -0.80
C ARG A 89 -10.43 9.30 -1.28
N VAL A 90 -10.02 8.06 -1.55
CA VAL A 90 -10.92 6.97 -1.93
C VAL A 90 -11.88 6.65 -0.79
N SER A 91 -11.36 6.38 0.42
CA SER A 91 -12.20 6.08 1.59
C SER A 91 -13.14 7.22 1.99
N LYS A 92 -12.80 8.48 1.69
CA LYS A 92 -13.71 9.62 1.94
C LYS A 92 -14.85 9.74 0.94
N ALA A 93 -14.76 9.12 -0.24
CA ALA A 93 -15.61 9.42 -1.38
C ALA A 93 -17.08 8.99 -1.21
N SER A 94 -17.33 8.01 -0.36
CA SER A 94 -18.69 7.55 -0.07
C SER A 94 -19.35 8.39 1.03
N HIS A 95 -19.21 7.99 2.30
CA HIS A 95 -19.85 8.63 3.45
C HIS A 95 -18.81 9.10 4.49
N GLY A 96 -17.60 9.42 4.02
CA GLY A 96 -16.43 9.56 4.87
C GLY A 96 -15.79 8.20 5.19
N ILE A 97 -14.63 8.24 5.85
CA ILE A 97 -13.82 7.04 6.11
C ILE A 97 -14.50 6.16 7.15
N HIS A 98 -14.80 4.91 6.79
CA HIS A 98 -15.35 3.93 7.71
C HIS A 98 -14.28 3.46 8.72
N PRO A 99 -14.64 3.10 9.97
CA PRO A 99 -13.65 2.64 10.97
C PRO A 99 -12.77 1.46 10.52
N ASN A 100 -13.31 0.57 9.68
CA ASN A 100 -12.58 -0.57 9.14
C ASN A 100 -11.52 -0.14 8.11
N GLU A 101 -11.88 0.69 7.14
CA GLU A 101 -10.95 1.30 6.17
C GLU A 101 -9.82 2.04 6.89
N ALA A 102 -10.18 2.90 7.86
CA ALA A 102 -9.23 3.63 8.67
C ALA A 102 -8.32 2.68 9.46
N GLY A 103 -8.84 1.54 9.90
CA GLY A 103 -8.10 0.47 10.55
C GLY A 103 -7.04 -0.14 9.63
N VAL A 104 -7.40 -0.47 8.39
CA VAL A 104 -6.48 -1.01 7.38
C VAL A 104 -5.36 -0.01 7.09
N ILE A 105 -5.69 1.25 6.84
CA ILE A 105 -4.70 2.31 6.56
C ILE A 105 -3.73 2.48 7.74
N ARG A 106 -4.24 2.56 8.98
CA ARG A 106 -3.38 2.69 10.17
C ARG A 106 -2.50 1.46 10.39
N ASN A 107 -3.03 0.27 10.17
CA ASN A 107 -2.26 -0.97 10.30
C ASN A 107 -1.13 -1.01 9.28
N PHE A 108 -1.43 -0.68 8.02
CA PHE A 108 -0.45 -0.58 6.95
C PHE A 108 0.70 0.37 7.31
N GLN A 109 0.37 1.60 7.71
CA GLN A 109 1.36 2.61 8.10
C GLN A 109 2.23 2.15 9.28
N ARG A 110 1.61 1.52 10.28
CA ARG A 110 2.33 0.98 11.45
C ARG A 110 3.29 -0.12 11.04
N GLU A 111 2.82 -1.11 10.28
CA GLU A 111 3.62 -2.27 9.91
C GLU A 111 4.83 -1.91 9.03
N LEU A 112 4.66 -1.01 8.07
CA LEU A 112 5.79 -0.52 7.27
C LEU A 112 6.77 0.27 8.10
N ARG A 113 6.28 1.21 8.91
CA ARG A 113 7.16 2.01 9.78
C ARG A 113 7.99 1.11 10.69
N GLU A 114 7.36 0.12 11.33
CA GLU A 114 8.06 -0.82 12.19
C GLU A 114 9.08 -1.66 11.43
N LYS A 115 8.77 -2.13 10.22
CA LYS A 115 9.73 -2.85 9.37
C LYS A 115 10.93 -1.98 9.04
N PHE A 116 10.72 -0.77 8.57
CA PHE A 116 11.79 0.13 8.14
C PHE A 116 12.68 0.58 9.30
N LEU A 117 12.09 0.80 10.49
CA LEU A 117 12.88 1.10 11.69
C LEU A 117 13.77 -0.10 12.09
N ARG A 118 13.23 -1.32 12.07
CA ARG A 118 14.02 -2.52 12.34
C ARG A 118 15.15 -2.72 11.34
N ASP A 119 14.89 -2.51 10.05
CA ASP A 119 15.92 -2.64 9.01
C ASP A 119 17.06 -1.61 9.21
N LEU A 120 16.72 -0.40 9.66
CA LEU A 120 17.70 0.63 9.98
C LEU A 120 18.53 0.23 11.21
N GLU A 121 17.88 -0.21 12.29
CA GLU A 121 18.54 -0.67 13.52
C GLU A 121 19.49 -1.85 13.23
N ASP A 122 19.04 -2.84 12.48
CA ASP A 122 19.86 -3.99 12.09
C ASP A 122 21.08 -3.53 11.28
N HIS A 123 20.90 -2.62 10.32
CA HIS A 123 22.00 -2.08 9.53
C HIS A 123 23.03 -1.30 10.38
N GLU A 124 22.57 -0.52 11.36
CA GLU A 124 23.44 0.20 12.31
C GLU A 124 24.23 -0.76 13.22
N LEU A 125 23.63 -1.88 13.63
CA LEU A 125 24.29 -2.89 14.47
C LEU A 125 25.41 -3.63 13.71
N TYR A 126 25.20 -4.02 12.45
CA TYR A 126 26.24 -4.67 11.62
C TYR A 126 27.38 -3.71 11.21
N SER A 127 27.06 -2.42 11.04
CA SER A 127 28.06 -1.39 10.70
C SER A 127 29.02 -1.10 11.86
N ASN A 128 28.56 -1.27 13.11
CA ASN A 128 29.38 -1.04 14.31
C ASN A 128 30.16 -2.28 14.77
N ASP A 129 29.73 -3.49 14.44
CA ASP A 129 30.42 -4.74 14.83
C ASP A 129 31.62 -5.07 13.92
N SER A 130 31.65 -4.54 12.70
CA SER A 130 32.74 -4.71 11.73
C SER A 130 33.98 -3.81 12.01
N GLY A 131 33.98 -3.08 13.13
CA GLY A 131 35.07 -2.21 13.59
C GLY A 131 36.12 -2.85 14.52
N PHE A 132 35.94 -4.09 15.00
CA PHE A 132 36.93 -4.77 15.85
C PHE A 132 37.85 -5.68 15.03
N GLY A 133 38.73 -5.04 14.25
CA GLY A 133 39.74 -5.72 13.45
C GLY A 133 41.02 -4.88 13.32
N ASN A 134 41.66 -4.56 14.44
CA ASN A 134 43.13 -4.49 14.61
C ASN A 134 43.49 -3.81 15.94
N SER A 135 44.03 -4.59 16.86
CA SER A 135 45.03 -4.16 17.86
C SER A 135 45.85 -5.37 18.26
#